data_AF-A0A8S0Q662-F1
#
_entry.id   AF-A0A8S0Q662-F1
#
_cell.length_a   1.000
_cell.length_b   1.000
_cell.length_c   1.000
_cell.angle_alpha   90.00
_cell.angle_beta   90.00
_cell.angle_gamma   90.00
#
_symmetry.space_group_name_H-M   'P 1'
#
loop_
_entity.id
_entity.type
_entity.pdbx_description
1 polymer ?
#
loop_
_entity_poly.entity_id
_entity_poly.type
_entity_poly.pdbx_seq_one_letter_code
_entity_poly.pdbx_strand_id
1 'polypeptide(L)'
;MIELPEWDFKSYLGWHEQGDGSLFCGLHVDNGRVKGAKKTTLREIIEKYDLNVRITPNQNIILCDIRQAWKRPITTVLAQGGLLQLRYVDPLNLTAMACPAFPLCPLAITEAERGIPNILRRVRALFEKVGLKYNESLVLVMAQTVIRFGSVENPNQTSLAKQFKDKVKLQDLEKVLEPLFYYWKRRRLSKESFGDFTIRLGTEKLHEMVDKWEGIPLTASRYNLKLFSDKETYEAMDALARHEDKSSHQLAMEAIGNYVASQQNGK
;
A
#
# COMPACT_ATOMS: atom_id res chain seq x y z
N MET A 1 15.40 21.78 32.11
CA MET A 1 14.47 21.50 30.99
C MET A 1 14.33 20.00 30.91
N ILE A 2 13.12 19.46 31.02
CA ILE A 2 12.88 18.02 30.83
C ILE A 2 12.84 17.80 29.31
N GLU A 3 13.69 16.91 28.81
CA GLU A 3 13.68 16.49 27.41
C GLU A 3 12.41 15.67 27.17
N LEU A 4 11.54 16.14 26.28
CA LEU A 4 10.30 15.44 25.94
C LEU A 4 10.62 14.28 25.00
N PRO A 5 9.89 13.15 25.10
CA PRO A 5 10.08 12.04 24.18
C PRO A 5 9.72 12.45 22.76
N GLU A 6 10.29 11.74 21.78
CA GLU A 6 9.88 11.90 20.39
C GLU A 6 8.39 11.56 20.21
N TRP A 7 7.73 12.30 19.33
CA TRP A 7 6.34 12.03 18.97
C TRP A 7 6.22 10.68 18.29
N ASP A 8 5.21 9.91 18.67
CA ASP A 8 4.91 8.61 18.09
C ASP A 8 3.40 8.49 17.84
N PHE A 9 3.04 8.06 16.64
CA PHE A 9 1.65 7.86 16.28
C PHE A 9 1.12 6.56 16.90
N LYS A 10 0.04 6.69 17.68
CA LYS A 10 -0.65 5.55 18.29
C LYS A 10 -2.06 5.44 17.73
N SER A 11 -2.32 4.38 16.97
CA SER A 11 -3.67 4.09 16.44
C SER A 11 -4.63 3.54 17.50
N TYR A 12 -4.07 2.91 18.55
CA TYR A 12 -4.80 2.18 19.61
C TYR A 12 -5.70 1.05 19.09
N LEU A 13 -5.48 0.60 17.85
CA LEU A 13 -6.27 -0.45 17.23
C LEU A 13 -5.86 -1.84 17.75
N GLY A 14 -6.80 -2.77 17.77
CA GLY A 14 -6.60 -4.14 18.26
C GLY A 14 -6.83 -4.28 19.76
N TRP A 15 -6.43 -5.42 20.31
CA TRP A 15 -6.62 -5.76 21.73
C TRP A 15 -5.42 -5.33 22.57
N HIS A 16 -5.68 -4.63 23.66
CA HIS A 16 -4.66 -4.08 24.56
C HIS A 16 -5.11 -4.21 26.02
N GLU A 17 -4.15 -4.20 26.94
CA GLU A 17 -4.42 -4.11 28.38
C GLU A 17 -4.63 -2.65 28.80
N GLN A 18 -5.57 -2.39 29.70
CA GLN A 18 -5.80 -1.05 30.28
C GLN A 18 -4.87 -0.75 31.47
N GLY A 19 -4.32 -1.78 32.11
CA GLY A 19 -3.48 -1.66 33.32
C GLY A 19 -4.21 -1.90 34.65
N ASP A 20 -5.53 -2.05 34.62
CA ASP A 20 -6.40 -2.38 35.77
C ASP A 20 -6.89 -3.84 35.76
N GLY A 21 -6.29 -4.68 34.90
CA GLY A 21 -6.70 -6.06 34.64
C GLY A 21 -7.76 -6.23 33.55
N SER A 22 -8.38 -5.14 33.08
CA SER A 22 -9.28 -5.16 31.93
C SER A 22 -8.54 -4.95 30.60
N LEU A 23 -9.25 -5.20 29.50
CA LEU A 23 -8.80 -4.98 28.14
C LEU A 23 -9.57 -3.82 27.49
N PHE A 24 -8.96 -3.20 26.48
CA PHE A 24 -9.68 -2.43 25.48
C PHE A 24 -9.47 -3.01 24.08
N CYS A 25 -10.43 -2.77 23.20
CA CYS A 25 -10.37 -3.17 21.80
C CYS A 25 -10.60 -1.97 20.89
N GLY A 26 -9.56 -1.51 20.20
CA GLY A 26 -9.68 -0.51 19.14
C GLY A 26 -10.11 -1.15 17.82
N LEU A 27 -11.17 -0.60 17.23
CA LEU A 27 -11.83 -1.08 16.03
C LEU A 27 -11.58 -0.12 14.88
N HIS A 28 -11.07 -0.66 13.78
CA HIS A 28 -10.91 0.11 12.55
C HIS A 28 -12.28 0.37 11.91
N VAL A 29 -12.54 1.63 11.58
CA VAL A 29 -13.75 2.06 10.89
C VAL A 29 -13.35 3.02 9.77
N ASP A 30 -13.44 2.56 8.51
CA ASP A 30 -13.15 3.43 7.36
C ASP A 30 -14.00 4.71 7.44
N ASN A 31 -13.32 5.86 7.51
CA ASN A 31 -13.88 7.20 7.61
C ASN A 31 -14.85 7.42 8.79
N GLY A 32 -14.76 6.59 9.84
CA GLY A 32 -15.69 6.63 10.99
C GLY A 32 -17.14 6.32 10.65
N ARG A 33 -17.45 5.81 9.44
CA ARG A 33 -18.83 5.57 9.02
C ARG A 33 -19.38 4.24 9.56
N VAL A 34 -20.16 4.33 10.63
CA VAL A 34 -20.87 3.18 11.22
C VAL A 34 -22.30 3.05 10.66
N LYS A 35 -22.56 2.01 9.87
CA LYS A 35 -23.87 1.72 9.25
C LYS A 35 -24.13 0.22 9.07
N GLY A 36 -25.38 -0.16 8.81
CA GLY A 36 -25.77 -1.54 8.53
C GLY A 36 -25.39 -2.50 9.66
N ALA A 37 -24.91 -3.70 9.29
CA ALA A 37 -24.49 -4.74 10.24
C ALA A 37 -23.50 -4.22 11.30
N LYS A 38 -22.49 -3.41 10.91
CA LYS A 38 -21.53 -2.83 11.86
C LYS A 38 -22.23 -2.06 12.99
N LYS A 39 -23.24 -1.26 12.64
CA LYS A 39 -23.99 -0.44 13.61
C LYS A 39 -24.77 -1.33 14.57
N THR A 40 -25.49 -2.32 14.05
CA THR A 40 -26.28 -3.26 14.84
C THR A 40 -25.39 -4.06 15.77
N THR A 41 -24.31 -4.66 15.25
CA THR A 41 -23.35 -5.45 16.02
C THR A 41 -22.67 -4.63 17.12
N LEU A 42 -22.23 -3.40 16.84
CA LEU A 42 -21.64 -2.53 17.86
C LEU A 42 -22.64 -2.23 18.97
N ARG A 43 -23.87 -1.87 18.61
CA ARG A 43 -24.93 -1.61 19.58
C ARG A 43 -25.19 -2.81 20.47
N GLU A 44 -25.36 -3.99 19.89
CA GLU A 44 -25.62 -5.24 20.63
C GLU A 44 -24.49 -5.58 21.60
N ILE A 45 -23.22 -5.42 21.18
CA ILE A 45 -22.07 -5.67 22.05
C ILE A 45 -22.04 -4.66 23.20
N ILE A 46 -22.20 -3.37 22.90
CA ILE A 46 -22.15 -2.30 23.90
C ILE A 46 -23.25 -2.49 24.94
N GLU A 47 -24.49 -2.74 24.50
CA GLU A 47 -25.64 -2.94 25.39
C GLU A 47 -25.52 -4.25 26.21
N LYS A 48 -25.07 -5.35 25.59
CA LYS A 48 -24.96 -6.65 26.26
C LYS A 48 -23.91 -6.67 27.38
N TYR A 49 -22.80 -5.98 27.17
CA TYR A 49 -21.65 -6.02 28.06
C TYR A 49 -21.49 -4.73 28.89
N ASP A 50 -22.40 -3.76 28.72
CA ASP A 50 -22.38 -2.45 29.37
C ASP A 50 -21.02 -1.73 29.20
N LEU A 51 -20.55 -1.66 27.95
CA LEU A 51 -19.20 -1.17 27.64
C LEU A 51 -19.17 0.35 27.49
N ASN A 52 -18.15 0.97 28.08
CA ASN A 52 -17.76 2.32 27.72
C ASN A 52 -17.10 2.36 26.34
N VAL A 53 -17.25 3.49 25.65
CA VAL A 53 -16.73 3.68 24.29
C VAL A 53 -15.95 4.99 24.21
N ARG A 54 -14.81 4.97 23.52
CA ARG A 54 -14.04 6.17 23.17
C ARG A 54 -13.90 6.29 21.66
N ILE A 55 -13.94 7.50 21.14
CA ILE A 55 -13.69 7.79 19.72
C ILE A 55 -12.25 8.29 19.61
N THR A 56 -11.52 7.83 18.59
CA THR A 56 -10.14 8.26 18.35
C THR A 56 -10.09 9.42 17.34
N PRO A 57 -9.00 10.24 17.36
CA PRO A 57 -8.78 11.25 16.34
C PRO A 57 -8.69 10.69 14.90
N ASN A 58 -8.38 9.40 14.76
CA ASN A 58 -8.36 8.68 13.48
C ASN A 58 -9.72 8.11 13.08
N GLN A 59 -10.81 8.66 13.62
CA GLN A 59 -12.19 8.29 13.28
C GLN A 59 -12.54 6.83 13.64
N ASN A 60 -11.75 6.21 14.52
CA ASN A 60 -11.95 4.85 14.98
C ASN A 60 -12.70 4.81 16.32
N ILE A 61 -13.11 3.61 16.73
CA ILE A 61 -13.87 3.38 17.97
C ILE A 61 -13.08 2.44 18.88
N ILE A 62 -12.99 2.75 20.18
CA ILE A 62 -12.40 1.88 21.20
C ILE A 62 -13.50 1.41 22.13
N LEU A 63 -13.64 0.09 22.28
CA LEU A 63 -14.44 -0.54 23.32
C LEU A 63 -13.58 -0.70 24.56
N CYS A 64 -14.00 -0.15 25.70
CA CYS A 64 -13.25 -0.13 26.95
C CYS A 64 -13.81 -1.14 27.96
N ASP A 65 -13.03 -1.37 29.03
CA ASP A 65 -13.41 -2.10 30.24
C ASP A 65 -13.85 -3.56 29.98
N ILE A 66 -13.24 -4.19 28.97
CA ILE A 66 -13.57 -5.54 28.54
C ILE A 66 -12.88 -6.57 29.45
N ARG A 67 -13.66 -7.44 30.08
CA ARG A 67 -13.10 -8.57 30.83
C ARG A 67 -12.38 -9.55 29.91
N GLN A 68 -11.28 -10.13 30.37
CA GLN A 68 -10.48 -11.12 29.61
C GLN A 68 -11.34 -12.25 29.01
N ALA A 69 -12.30 -12.76 29.78
CA ALA A 69 -13.22 -13.82 29.36
C ALA A 69 -14.11 -13.43 28.15
N TRP A 70 -14.35 -12.14 27.92
CA TRP A 70 -15.21 -11.64 26.85
C TRP A 70 -14.47 -11.43 25.54
N LYS A 71 -13.13 -11.44 25.54
CA LYS A 71 -12.29 -11.21 24.35
C LYS A 71 -12.70 -12.09 23.16
N ARG A 72 -12.84 -13.40 23.37
CA ARG A 72 -13.18 -14.36 22.30
C ARG A 72 -14.62 -14.21 21.80
N PRO A 73 -15.65 -14.14 22.68
CA PRO A 73 -17.02 -13.84 22.28
C PRO A 73 -17.14 -12.53 21.47
N ILE A 74 -16.59 -11.43 21.99
CA ILE A 74 -16.64 -10.11 21.33
C ILE A 74 -15.95 -10.16 19.98
N THR A 75 -14.76 -10.77 19.90
CA THR A 75 -14.02 -10.92 18.63
C THR A 75 -14.84 -11.65 17.56
N THR A 76 -15.61 -12.67 17.96
CA THR A 76 -16.44 -13.47 17.03
C THR A 76 -17.59 -12.63 16.48
N VAL A 77 -18.30 -11.93 17.37
CA VAL A 77 -19.45 -11.10 16.99
C VAL A 77 -19.03 -9.89 16.15
N LEU A 78 -17.90 -9.25 16.49
CA LEU A 78 -17.31 -8.18 15.68
C LEU A 78 -16.99 -8.62 14.25
N ALA A 79 -16.38 -9.81 14.09
CA ALA A 79 -16.06 -10.35 12.77
C ALA A 79 -17.33 -10.62 11.94
N GLN A 80 -18.40 -11.14 12.55
CA GLN A 80 -19.70 -11.34 11.91
C GLN A 80 -20.34 -10.01 11.47
N GLY A 81 -20.16 -8.95 12.25
CA GLY A 81 -20.61 -7.59 11.91
C GLY A 81 -19.76 -6.87 10.85
N GLY A 82 -18.68 -7.48 10.36
CA GLY A 82 -17.76 -6.89 9.40
C GLY A 82 -16.76 -5.89 10.00
N LEU A 83 -16.52 -5.94 11.31
CA LEU A 83 -15.45 -5.22 12.00
C LEU A 83 -14.23 -6.14 12.10
N LEU A 84 -13.41 -6.07 11.06
CA LEU A 84 -12.30 -7.01 10.85
C LEU A 84 -11.15 -6.76 11.83
N GLN A 85 -10.42 -7.84 12.14
CA GLN A 85 -9.13 -7.73 12.82
C GLN A 85 -8.10 -7.08 11.90
N LEU A 86 -7.13 -6.35 12.47
CA LEU A 86 -6.17 -5.53 11.73
C LEU A 86 -5.38 -6.28 10.66
N ARG A 87 -5.08 -7.57 10.87
CA ARG A 87 -4.37 -8.39 9.88
C ARG A 87 -5.10 -8.53 8.53
N TYR A 88 -6.41 -8.26 8.51
CA TYR A 88 -7.25 -8.31 7.31
C TYR A 88 -7.57 -6.93 6.74
N VAL A 89 -7.01 -5.87 7.33
CA VAL A 89 -7.17 -4.50 6.86
C VAL A 89 -5.88 -4.09 6.17
N ASP A 90 -6.00 -3.49 4.98
CA ASP A 90 -4.84 -2.95 4.27
C ASP A 90 -4.15 -1.88 5.15
N PRO A 91 -2.82 -1.93 5.33
CA PRO A 91 -2.09 -0.91 6.09
C PRO A 91 -2.35 0.54 5.64
N LEU A 92 -2.71 0.76 4.38
CA LEU A 92 -3.10 2.08 3.85
C LEU A 92 -4.41 2.55 4.47
N ASN A 93 -5.37 1.66 4.72
CA ASN A 93 -6.65 2.00 5.32
C ASN A 93 -6.50 2.42 6.79
N LEU A 94 -5.58 1.81 7.54
CA LEU A 94 -5.42 2.04 8.99
C LEU A 94 -5.04 3.48 9.35
N THR A 95 -4.32 4.14 8.46
CA THR A 95 -3.86 5.53 8.60
C THR A 95 -4.58 6.49 7.66
N ALA A 96 -5.48 5.99 6.82
CA ALA A 96 -6.26 6.82 5.91
C ALA A 96 -7.44 7.48 6.62
N MET A 97 -7.73 8.73 6.23
CA MET A 97 -8.90 9.46 6.70
C MET A 97 -9.49 10.30 5.59
N ALA A 98 -10.80 10.50 5.63
CA ALA A 98 -11.47 11.47 4.78
C ALA A 98 -12.49 12.29 5.56
N CYS A 99 -12.72 13.51 5.11
CA CYS A 99 -13.86 14.30 5.59
C CYS A 99 -15.16 13.81 4.92
N PRO A 100 -16.35 14.15 5.47
CA PRO A 100 -17.62 13.73 4.88
C PRO A 100 -17.80 14.22 3.44
N ALA A 101 -17.46 15.47 3.15
CA ALA A 101 -17.69 16.14 1.86
C ALA A 101 -19.16 15.96 1.36
N PHE A 102 -19.35 15.64 0.08
CA PHE A 102 -20.68 15.37 -0.46
C PHE A 102 -21.30 14.10 0.18
N PRO A 103 -22.64 14.04 0.34
CA PRO A 103 -23.63 14.95 -0.23
C PRO A 103 -24.08 16.09 0.69
N LEU A 104 -23.62 16.12 1.95
CA LEU A 104 -24.21 17.00 2.98
C LEU A 104 -23.33 18.20 3.36
N CYS A 105 -22.03 18.17 3.10
CA CYS A 105 -21.19 19.33 3.38
C CYS A 105 -21.44 20.42 2.31
N PRO A 106 -21.96 21.60 2.70
CA PRO A 106 -22.27 22.67 1.74
C PRO A 106 -21.00 23.33 1.18
N LEU A 107 -19.85 23.07 1.80
CA LEU A 107 -18.54 23.60 1.41
C LEU A 107 -17.73 22.58 0.57
N ALA A 108 -18.31 21.42 0.25
CA ALA A 108 -17.63 20.41 -0.53
C ALA A 108 -17.40 20.87 -1.97
N ILE A 109 -16.15 20.81 -2.41
CA ILE A 109 -15.76 21.07 -3.81
C ILE A 109 -15.75 19.77 -4.62
N THR A 110 -15.46 18.63 -3.97
CA THR A 110 -15.37 17.29 -4.56
C THR A 110 -15.72 16.22 -3.51
N GLU A 111 -15.79 14.96 -3.92
CA GLU A 111 -15.93 13.81 -3.01
C GLU A 111 -14.72 13.64 -2.09
N ALA A 112 -14.94 13.07 -0.90
CA ALA A 112 -13.87 12.63 0.00
C ALA A 112 -14.18 11.24 0.58
N GLU A 113 -15.02 11.14 1.62
CA GLU A 113 -15.41 9.87 2.27
C GLU A 113 -15.84 8.79 1.28
N ARG A 114 -16.65 9.15 0.27
CA ARG A 114 -17.18 8.19 -0.72
C ARG A 114 -16.16 7.81 -1.79
N GLY A 115 -15.15 8.66 -2.02
CA GLY A 115 -14.13 8.48 -3.06
C GLY A 115 -12.87 7.76 -2.56
N ILE A 116 -12.46 8.00 -1.31
CA ILE A 116 -11.21 7.48 -0.75
C ILE A 116 -11.05 5.95 -0.85
N PRO A 117 -12.09 5.08 -0.72
CA PRO A 117 -11.89 3.64 -0.83
C PRO A 117 -11.42 3.19 -2.23
N ASN A 118 -11.84 3.91 -3.28
CA ASN A 118 -11.37 3.65 -4.64
C ASN A 118 -9.93 4.12 -4.83
N ILE A 119 -9.59 5.30 -4.29
CA ILE A 119 -8.23 5.85 -4.34
C ILE A 119 -7.24 4.91 -3.63
N LEU A 120 -7.56 4.43 -2.43
CA LEU A 120 -6.69 3.49 -1.70
C LEU A 120 -6.41 2.22 -2.50
N ARG A 121 -7.43 1.66 -3.18
CA ARG A 121 -7.27 0.50 -4.07
C ARG A 121 -6.33 0.79 -5.24
N ARG A 122 -6.43 1.98 -5.84
CA ARG A 122 -5.56 2.42 -6.94
C ARG A 122 -4.13 2.63 -6.47
N VAL A 123 -3.93 3.20 -5.28
CA VAL A 123 -2.61 3.33 -4.64
C VAL A 123 -2.01 1.95 -4.36
N ARG A 124 -2.79 1.00 -3.84
CA ARG A 124 -2.35 -0.39 -3.64
C ARG A 124 -1.94 -1.06 -4.96
N ALA A 125 -2.74 -0.90 -6.01
CA ALA A 125 -2.41 -1.42 -7.34
C ALA A 125 -1.13 -0.79 -7.91
N LEU A 126 -0.89 0.51 -7.66
CA LEU A 126 0.38 1.15 -8.00
C LEU A 126 1.55 0.57 -7.21
N PHE A 127 1.38 0.35 -5.90
CA PHE A 127 2.41 -0.28 -5.06
C PHE A 127 2.81 -1.64 -5.63
N GLU A 128 1.83 -2.46 -6.00
CA GLU A 128 2.05 -3.77 -6.63
C GLU A 128 2.76 -3.61 -7.99
N LYS A 129 2.30 -2.68 -8.84
CA LYS A 129 2.89 -2.40 -10.16
C LYS A 129 4.37 -2.00 -10.05
N VAL A 130 4.73 -1.12 -9.10
CA VAL A 130 6.14 -0.73 -8.88
C VAL A 130 6.92 -1.78 -8.08
N GLY A 131 6.24 -2.76 -7.48
CA GLY A 131 6.81 -3.83 -6.68
C GLY A 131 7.22 -3.42 -5.27
N LEU A 132 6.49 -2.50 -4.64
CA LEU A 132 6.53 -2.26 -3.19
C LEU A 132 5.85 -3.43 -2.46
N LYS A 133 6.34 -3.75 -1.25
CA LYS A 133 5.78 -4.85 -0.46
C LYS A 133 4.40 -4.48 0.09
N TYR A 134 3.56 -5.48 0.35
CA TYR A 134 2.21 -5.26 0.88
C TYR A 134 2.20 -4.53 2.23
N ASN A 135 3.21 -4.76 3.08
CA ASN A 135 3.33 -4.12 4.39
C ASN A 135 3.82 -2.65 4.32
N GLU A 136 4.23 -2.17 3.15
CA GLU A 136 4.52 -0.76 2.95
C GLU A 136 3.20 0.03 2.98
N SER A 137 3.24 1.19 3.61
CA SER A 137 2.09 2.09 3.77
C SER A 137 2.55 3.54 3.73
N LEU A 138 1.58 4.42 3.55
CA LEU A 138 1.70 5.87 3.72
C LEU A 138 0.42 6.37 4.40
N VAL A 139 0.47 7.57 4.97
CA VAL A 139 -0.72 8.21 5.54
C VAL A 139 -1.43 8.98 4.42
N LEU A 140 -2.70 8.69 4.20
CA LEU A 140 -3.50 9.33 3.14
C LEU A 140 -4.69 10.06 3.75
N VAL A 141 -4.72 11.38 3.64
CA VAL A 141 -5.83 12.21 4.13
C VAL A 141 -6.52 12.92 2.96
N MET A 142 -7.83 12.73 2.82
CA MET A 142 -8.62 13.30 1.73
C MET A 142 -9.66 14.30 2.26
N ALA A 143 -9.48 15.58 1.93
CA ALA A 143 -10.45 16.63 2.32
C ALA A 143 -10.78 17.63 1.20
N GLN A 144 -9.93 17.74 0.16
CA GLN A 144 -10.01 18.72 -0.93
C GLN A 144 -9.40 18.16 -2.22
N THR A 145 -9.35 18.95 -3.29
CA THR A 145 -8.80 18.57 -4.63
C THR A 145 -7.29 18.75 -4.79
N VAL A 146 -6.58 19.30 -3.80
CA VAL A 146 -5.15 19.65 -3.93
C VAL A 146 -4.27 18.50 -3.45
N ILE A 147 -3.34 18.04 -4.29
CA ILE A 147 -2.33 17.04 -3.86
C ILE A 147 -1.22 17.76 -3.11
N ARG A 148 -1.02 17.35 -1.86
CA ARG A 148 0.04 17.81 -0.98
C ARG A 148 0.93 16.61 -0.64
N PHE A 149 2.23 16.79 -0.74
CA PHE A 149 3.21 15.80 -0.29
C PHE A 149 4.00 16.36 0.90
N GLY A 150 4.49 15.47 1.76
CA GLY A 150 5.20 15.83 2.98
C GLY A 150 4.42 15.43 4.23
N SER A 151 4.63 16.14 5.34
CA SER A 151 4.46 15.59 6.70
C SER A 151 3.15 14.95 7.14
N VAL A 152 2.02 15.15 6.47
CA VAL A 152 0.85 14.31 6.77
C VAL A 152 1.23 12.83 6.57
N GLU A 153 2.23 12.57 5.71
CA GLU A 153 2.85 11.28 5.38
C GLU A 153 4.06 10.90 6.24
N ASN A 154 4.56 11.77 7.13
CA ASN A 154 5.49 11.33 8.18
C ASN A 154 4.66 10.58 9.23
N PRO A 155 5.02 9.33 9.57
CA PRO A 155 4.24 8.51 10.51
C PRO A 155 3.87 9.25 11.82
N ASN A 156 4.74 10.15 12.30
CA ASN A 156 4.61 10.82 13.60
C ASN A 156 4.04 12.25 13.51
N GLN A 157 3.73 12.75 12.31
CA GLN A 157 2.98 14.00 12.08
C GLN A 157 3.62 15.27 12.67
N THR A 158 4.96 15.37 12.67
CA THR A 158 5.73 16.46 13.31
C THR A 158 6.16 17.61 12.39
N SER A 159 5.90 17.53 11.09
CA SER A 159 6.23 18.56 10.09
C SER A 159 4.95 19.06 9.40
N LEU A 160 5.07 19.96 8.41
CA LEU A 160 3.92 20.40 7.60
C LEU A 160 4.06 19.94 6.14
N ALA A 161 2.99 19.36 5.57
CA ALA A 161 2.96 19.00 4.15
C ALA A 161 2.93 20.25 3.28
N LYS A 162 3.67 20.22 2.17
CA LYS A 162 3.72 21.31 1.19
C LYS A 162 2.85 20.97 -0.01
N GLN A 163 2.31 22.00 -0.65
CA GLN A 163 1.60 21.80 -1.91
C GLN A 163 2.57 21.25 -2.95
N PHE A 164 2.17 20.17 -3.61
CA PHE A 164 2.95 19.60 -4.70
C PHE A 164 2.31 19.92 -6.03
N LYS A 165 1.06 19.50 -6.26
CA LYS A 165 0.37 19.70 -7.54
C LYS A 165 -1.08 20.11 -7.33
N ASP A 166 -1.51 21.12 -8.08
CA ASP A 166 -2.88 21.62 -8.02
C ASP A 166 -3.75 21.00 -9.13
N LYS A 167 -5.06 20.88 -8.87
CA LYS A 167 -6.10 20.47 -9.82
C LYS A 167 -5.82 19.16 -10.59
N VAL A 168 -5.13 18.21 -9.96
CA VAL A 168 -4.92 16.88 -10.55
C VAL A 168 -6.27 16.18 -10.72
N LYS A 169 -6.61 15.84 -11.96
CA LYS A 169 -7.84 15.10 -12.24
C LYS A 169 -7.70 13.69 -11.70
N LEU A 170 -8.80 13.13 -11.20
CA LEU A 170 -8.81 11.81 -10.61
C LEU A 170 -8.27 10.72 -11.55
N GLN A 171 -8.49 10.84 -12.86
CA GLN A 171 -7.99 9.92 -13.89
C GLN A 171 -6.47 10.00 -14.13
N ASP A 172 -5.83 11.11 -13.73
CA ASP A 172 -4.41 11.36 -13.94
C ASP A 172 -3.59 11.09 -12.66
N LEU A 173 -4.22 10.52 -11.62
CA LEU A 173 -3.59 10.27 -10.33
C LEU A 173 -2.36 9.36 -10.46
N GLU A 174 -2.45 8.27 -11.23
CA GLU A 174 -1.35 7.33 -11.45
C GLU A 174 -0.17 8.00 -12.16
N LYS A 175 -0.43 8.91 -13.10
CA LYS A 175 0.63 9.64 -13.82
C LYS A 175 1.49 10.47 -12.87
N VAL A 176 0.93 10.87 -11.73
CA VAL A 176 1.64 11.61 -10.69
C VAL A 176 2.29 10.67 -9.67
N LEU A 177 1.57 9.66 -9.19
CA LEU A 177 2.03 8.82 -8.08
C LEU A 177 3.00 7.71 -8.49
N GLU A 178 2.84 7.13 -9.67
CA GLU A 178 3.67 6.03 -10.16
C GLU A 178 5.18 6.35 -10.17
N PRO A 179 5.63 7.46 -10.80
CA PRO A 179 7.05 7.84 -10.75
C PRO A 179 7.54 8.00 -9.31
N LEU A 180 6.75 8.64 -8.44
CA LEU A 180 7.14 8.91 -7.06
C LEU A 180 7.34 7.63 -6.26
N PHE A 181 6.42 6.67 -6.37
CA PHE A 181 6.55 5.37 -5.69
C PHE A 181 7.68 4.52 -6.28
N TYR A 182 7.87 4.57 -7.59
CA TYR A 182 9.00 3.89 -8.24
C TYR A 182 10.35 4.43 -7.74
N TYR A 183 10.53 5.75 -7.70
CA TYR A 183 11.75 6.36 -7.21
C TYR A 183 11.92 6.19 -5.70
N TRP A 184 10.83 6.25 -4.92
CA TRP A 184 10.87 5.95 -3.49
C TRP A 184 11.40 4.54 -3.24
N LYS A 185 10.84 3.52 -3.90
CA LYS A 185 11.33 2.14 -3.80
C LYS A 185 12.83 2.02 -4.07
N ARG A 186 13.35 2.74 -5.08
CA ARG A 186 14.75 2.60 -5.55
C ARG A 186 15.75 3.49 -4.82
N ARG A 187 15.34 4.65 -4.33
CA ARG A 187 16.23 5.73 -3.83
C ARG A 187 15.96 6.12 -2.38
N ARG A 188 15.07 5.41 -1.68
CA ARG A 188 14.86 5.63 -0.25
C ARG A 188 16.06 5.16 0.57
N LEU A 189 16.29 5.85 1.68
CA LEU A 189 17.21 5.38 2.71
C LEU A 189 16.57 4.21 3.49
N SER A 190 17.39 3.50 4.27
CA SER A 190 16.90 2.38 5.08
C SER A 190 15.81 2.85 6.03
N LYS A 191 14.64 2.18 5.99
CA LYS A 191 13.43 2.49 6.79
C LYS A 191 12.85 3.90 6.59
N GLU A 192 13.21 4.60 5.53
CA GLU A 192 12.69 5.94 5.25
C GLU A 192 11.23 5.88 4.77
N SER A 193 10.37 6.66 5.43
CA SER A 193 8.97 6.80 5.04
C SER A 193 8.82 7.54 3.70
N PHE A 194 7.66 7.41 3.05
CA PHE A 194 7.40 8.17 1.83
C PHE A 194 7.42 9.69 2.10
N GLY A 195 6.83 10.14 3.21
CA GLY A 195 6.84 11.54 3.61
C GLY A 195 8.26 12.09 3.76
N ASP A 196 9.13 11.39 4.49
CA ASP A 196 10.52 11.82 4.71
C ASP A 196 11.32 11.83 3.40
N PHE A 197 11.08 10.84 2.53
CA PHE A 197 11.66 10.79 1.20
C PHE A 197 11.28 12.02 0.37
N THR A 198 10.01 12.43 0.38
CA THR A 198 9.57 13.64 -0.35
C THR A 198 10.19 14.92 0.24
N ILE A 199 10.29 15.01 1.57
CA ILE A 199 10.90 16.16 2.26
C ILE A 199 12.39 16.26 1.92
N ARG A 200 13.12 15.14 1.98
CA ARG A 200 14.56 15.10 1.70
C ARG A 200 14.90 15.47 0.26
N LEU A 201 14.10 15.02 -0.71
CA LEU A 201 14.33 15.35 -2.11
C LEU A 201 13.94 16.78 -2.46
N GLY A 202 12.87 17.30 -1.82
CA GLY A 202 12.32 18.61 -2.12
C GLY A 202 11.46 18.64 -3.38
N THR A 203 10.59 19.64 -3.44
CA THR A 203 9.53 19.77 -4.45
C THR A 203 10.04 19.81 -5.89
N GLU A 204 11.16 20.48 -6.16
CA GLU A 204 11.72 20.64 -7.52
C GLU A 204 12.10 19.29 -8.14
N LYS A 205 12.84 18.45 -7.39
CA LYS A 205 13.25 17.12 -7.86
C LYS A 205 12.06 16.19 -8.05
N LEU A 206 11.05 16.29 -7.19
CA LEU A 206 9.83 15.51 -7.32
C LEU A 206 9.05 15.88 -8.60
N HIS A 207 8.99 17.16 -8.96
CA HIS A 207 8.40 17.59 -10.23
C HIS A 207 9.17 17.03 -11.42
N GLU A 208 10.50 17.17 -11.40
CA GLU A 208 11.37 16.62 -12.45
C GLU A 208 11.16 15.11 -12.64
N MET A 209 11.01 14.34 -11.55
CA MET A 209 10.73 12.91 -11.61
C MET A 209 9.39 12.57 -12.27
N VAL A 210 8.37 13.40 -12.06
CA VAL A 210 7.04 13.23 -12.66
C VAL A 210 7.06 13.63 -14.13
N ASP A 211 7.69 14.76 -14.46
CA ASP A 211 7.70 15.32 -15.81
C ASP A 211 8.53 14.49 -16.79
N LYS A 212 9.61 13.85 -16.31
CA LYS A 212 10.47 12.96 -17.11
C LYS A 212 10.01 11.49 -17.07
N TRP A 213 8.82 11.20 -16.57
CA TRP A 213 8.35 9.82 -16.41
C TRP A 213 7.89 9.21 -17.73
N GLU A 214 8.64 8.23 -18.23
CA GLU A 214 8.31 7.46 -19.44
C GLU A 214 7.71 6.08 -19.13
N GLY A 215 7.52 5.77 -17.84
CA GLY A 215 7.09 4.46 -17.35
C GLY A 215 8.20 3.68 -16.67
N ILE A 216 7.82 2.54 -16.10
CA ILE A 216 8.77 1.62 -15.47
C ILE A 216 9.67 1.05 -16.59
N PRO A 217 11.00 1.25 -16.54
CA PRO A 217 11.90 0.68 -17.53
C PRO A 217 11.67 -0.82 -17.62
N LEU A 218 11.40 -1.30 -18.84
CA LEU A 218 11.32 -2.73 -19.12
C LEU A 218 12.69 -3.33 -18.80
N THR A 219 12.82 -3.98 -17.64
CA THR A 219 13.94 -4.87 -17.42
C THR A 219 13.73 -6.02 -18.39
N ALA A 220 14.60 -6.12 -19.41
CA ALA A 220 14.67 -7.33 -20.23
C ALA A 220 14.70 -8.50 -19.25
N SER A 221 13.65 -9.31 -19.28
CA SER A 221 13.53 -10.48 -18.42
C SER A 221 14.72 -11.37 -18.76
N ARG A 222 15.77 -11.33 -17.93
CA ARG A 222 16.81 -12.36 -17.92
C ARG A 222 16.13 -13.60 -17.37
N TYR A 223 15.41 -14.30 -18.24
CA TYR A 223 15.04 -15.67 -17.95
C TYR A 223 16.36 -16.43 -17.83
N ASN A 224 16.68 -16.89 -16.62
CA ASN A 224 17.73 -17.89 -16.44
C ASN A 224 17.18 -19.24 -16.91
N LEU A 225 16.93 -19.35 -18.22
CA LEU A 225 16.55 -20.59 -18.86
C LEU A 225 17.78 -21.50 -18.84
N LYS A 226 17.78 -22.48 -17.95
CA LYS A 226 18.68 -23.63 -18.07
C LYS A 226 18.06 -24.57 -19.10
N LEU A 227 18.59 -24.52 -20.31
CA LEU A 227 18.25 -25.47 -21.36
C LEU A 227 18.88 -26.82 -20.99
N PHE A 228 18.07 -27.87 -20.96
CA PHE A 228 18.52 -29.24 -20.83
C PHE A 228 18.17 -29.97 -22.12
N SER A 229 19.13 -30.71 -22.68
CA SER A 229 18.87 -31.68 -23.73
C SER A 229 18.88 -33.08 -23.13
N ASP A 230 18.11 -34.00 -23.69
CA ASP A 230 18.32 -35.41 -23.43
C ASP A 230 19.67 -35.87 -24.00
N LYS A 231 20.09 -37.06 -23.60
CA LYS A 231 21.40 -37.62 -23.95
C LYS A 231 21.54 -37.83 -25.46
N GLU A 232 20.50 -38.33 -26.12
CA GLU A 232 20.52 -38.67 -27.54
C GLU A 232 20.65 -37.39 -28.38
N THR A 233 19.89 -36.35 -28.03
CA THR A 233 19.98 -35.03 -28.66
C THR A 233 21.36 -34.40 -28.47
N TYR A 234 21.95 -34.51 -27.27
CA TYR A 234 23.31 -33.98 -27.03
C TYR A 234 24.36 -34.72 -27.86
N GLU A 235 24.33 -36.05 -27.89
CA GLU A 235 25.30 -36.86 -28.63
C GLU A 235 25.21 -36.63 -30.14
N ALA A 236 24.00 -36.49 -30.68
CA ALA A 236 23.79 -36.14 -32.09
C ALA A 236 24.34 -34.74 -32.42
N MET A 237 24.10 -33.76 -31.56
CA MET A 237 24.62 -32.40 -31.73
C MET A 237 26.15 -32.34 -31.62
N ASP A 238 26.73 -33.10 -30.69
CA ASP A 238 28.17 -33.17 -30.47
C ASP A 238 28.91 -33.84 -31.64
N ALA A 239 28.31 -34.88 -32.24
CA ALA A 239 28.81 -35.48 -33.47
C ALA A 239 28.81 -34.49 -34.64
N LEU A 240 27.71 -33.73 -34.81
CA LEU A 240 27.61 -32.69 -35.85
C LEU A 240 28.60 -31.55 -35.63
N ALA A 241 28.77 -31.10 -34.39
CA ALA A 241 29.68 -30.01 -34.05
C ALA A 241 31.14 -30.36 -34.36
N ARG A 242 31.53 -31.63 -34.16
CA ARG A 242 32.87 -32.14 -34.52
C ARG A 242 33.16 -32.12 -36.03
N HIS A 243 32.14 -32.26 -36.88
CA HIS A 243 32.29 -32.13 -38.32
C HIS A 243 32.52 -30.68 -38.78
N GLU A 244 32.08 -29.70 -37.98
CA GLU A 244 32.22 -28.26 -38.28
C GLU A 244 33.33 -27.57 -37.46
N ASP A 245 34.16 -28.33 -36.75
CA ASP A 245 35.20 -27.82 -35.82
C ASP A 245 34.66 -26.82 -34.78
N LYS A 246 33.42 -27.05 -34.32
CA LYS A 246 32.73 -26.25 -33.30
C LYS A 246 32.53 -27.05 -32.02
N SER A 247 32.37 -26.35 -30.89
CA SER A 247 31.82 -26.96 -29.68
C SER A 247 30.31 -27.15 -29.80
N SER A 248 29.78 -28.16 -29.12
CA SER A 248 28.35 -28.48 -29.05
C SER A 248 27.52 -27.29 -28.56
N HIS A 249 28.08 -26.48 -27.65
CA HIS A 249 27.46 -25.22 -27.21
C HIS A 249 27.38 -24.17 -28.33
N GLN A 250 28.44 -23.99 -29.12
CA GLN A 250 28.44 -23.02 -30.22
C GLN A 250 27.42 -23.39 -31.29
N LEU A 251 27.38 -24.67 -31.69
CA LEU A 251 26.41 -25.16 -32.66
C LEU A 251 24.97 -25.03 -32.14
N ALA A 252 24.73 -25.32 -30.85
CA ALA A 252 23.43 -25.13 -30.22
C ALA A 252 22.96 -23.67 -30.30
N MET A 253 23.83 -22.73 -29.96
CA MET A 253 23.50 -21.30 -29.98
C MET A 253 23.23 -20.79 -31.39
N GLU A 254 23.96 -21.28 -32.39
CA GLU A 254 23.73 -20.96 -33.81
C GLU A 254 22.39 -21.51 -34.30
N ALA A 255 22.07 -22.77 -33.98
CA ALA A 255 20.80 -23.38 -34.33
C ALA A 255 19.60 -22.64 -33.69
N ILE A 256 19.71 -22.29 -32.39
CA ILE A 256 18.70 -21.50 -31.68
C ILE A 256 18.57 -20.11 -32.32
N GLY A 257 19.69 -19.45 -32.62
CA GLY A 257 19.70 -18.13 -33.27
C GLY A 257 18.99 -18.15 -34.62
N ASN A 258 19.31 -19.14 -35.47
CA ASN A 258 18.68 -19.32 -36.77
C ASN A 258 17.18 -19.61 -36.66
N TYR A 259 16.79 -20.48 -35.72
CA TYR A 259 15.38 -20.77 -35.47
C TYR A 259 14.61 -19.50 -35.05
N VAL A 260 15.14 -18.73 -34.09
CA VAL A 260 14.49 -17.49 -33.62
C VAL A 260 14.40 -16.45 -34.76
N ALA A 261 15.46 -16.29 -35.56
CA ALA A 261 15.45 -15.39 -36.70
C ALA A 261 14.40 -15.79 -37.76
N SER A 262 14.23 -17.09 -38.00
CA SER A 262 13.21 -17.61 -38.94
C SER A 262 11.77 -17.33 -38.48
N GLN A 263 11.53 -17.31 -37.16
CA GLN A 263 10.21 -17.03 -36.58
C GLN A 263 9.88 -15.53 -36.55
N GLN A 264 10.89 -14.65 -36.49
CA GLN A 264 10.67 -13.19 -36.52
C GLN A 264 10.37 -12.65 -37.92
N ASN A 265 10.88 -13.30 -38.97
CA ASN A 265 10.62 -12.93 -40.38
C ASN A 265 9.28 -13.47 -40.93
N GLY A 266 8.50 -14.20 -40.12
CA GLY A 266 7.21 -14.78 -40.49
C GLY A 266 5.97 -13.98 -40.07
N LYS A 267 6.12 -12.67 -39.78
CA LYS A 267 5.01 -11.74 -39.53
C LYS A 267 4.94 -10.66 -40.60
#